data_AF-A0AAU9ARL8-F1
#
_entry.id   AF-A0AAU9ARL8-F1
#
_cell.length_a   1.000
_cell.length_b   1.000
_cell.length_c   1.000
_cell.angle_alpha   90.00
_cell.angle_beta   90.00
_cell.angle_gamma   90.00
#
_symmetry.space_group_name_H-M   'P 1'
#
loop_
_entity.id
_entity.type
_entity.pdbx_description
1 polymer ?
#
loop_
_entity_poly.entity_id
_entity_poly.type
_entity_poly.pdbx_seq_one_letter_code
_entity_poly.pdbx_strand_id
1 'polypeptide(L)'
;MSYQPPRSPLPSPAQPPFNPLWLLAGLGASSIAGVGSLLLAPHFRRVFASFGADLPALTGYLLDYPWAPCLLPLLVLAIWAAAPRPRRDRWACAFGVFAGMGAAALVVVALYLPIFGLAATI
;
A
#
# COMPACT_ATOMS: atom_id res chain seq x y z
N MET A 1 -57.60 -28.01 12.79
CA MET A 1 -56.65 -27.69 11.70
C MET A 1 -56.12 -26.30 11.96
N SER A 2 -54.86 -26.18 12.38
CA SER A 2 -54.27 -24.91 12.79
C SER A 2 -53.74 -24.19 11.56
N TYR A 3 -54.30 -23.01 11.26
CA TYR A 3 -53.84 -22.15 10.17
C TYR A 3 -52.45 -21.59 10.51
N GLN A 4 -51.46 -21.89 9.66
CA GLN A 4 -50.10 -21.39 9.80
C GLN A 4 -49.87 -20.35 8.68
N PRO A 5 -49.76 -19.05 9.00
CA PRO A 5 -49.59 -18.02 7.98
C PRO A 5 -48.23 -18.16 7.28
N PRO A 6 -48.14 -17.76 6.00
CA PRO A 6 -46.89 -17.81 5.25
C PRO A 6 -45.84 -16.92 5.92
N ARG A 7 -44.68 -17.50 6.25
CA ARG A 7 -43.53 -16.74 6.75
C ARG A 7 -43.09 -15.76 5.66
N SER A 8 -43.22 -14.47 5.95
CA SER A 8 -42.62 -13.42 5.13
C SER A 8 -41.11 -13.62 5.05
N PRO A 9 -40.48 -13.48 3.87
CA PRO A 9 -39.03 -13.54 3.76
C PRO A 9 -38.43 -12.45 4.64
N LEU A 10 -37.48 -12.84 5.50
CA LEU A 10 -36.74 -11.92 6.36
C LEU A 10 -36.09 -10.83 5.49
N PRO A 11 -36.10 -9.55 5.93
CA PRO A 11 -35.41 -8.50 5.21
C PRO A 11 -33.94 -8.90 5.03
N SER A 12 -33.48 -9.02 3.78
CA SER A 12 -32.05 -9.18 3.53
C SER A 12 -31.31 -7.97 4.13
N PRO A 13 -30.15 -8.17 4.77
CA PRO A 13 -29.36 -7.06 5.29
C PRO A 13 -29.08 -6.09 4.14
N ALA A 14 -29.50 -4.84 4.32
CA ALA A 14 -29.25 -3.78 3.36
C ALA A 14 -27.73 -3.73 3.06
N GLN A 15 -27.36 -3.89 1.79
CA GLN A 15 -25.96 -3.74 1.42
C GLN A 15 -25.54 -2.29 1.69
N PRO A 16 -24.40 -2.05 2.35
CA PRO A 16 -23.92 -0.70 2.56
C PRO A 16 -23.70 -0.01 1.21
N PRO A 17 -24.06 1.29 1.09
CA PRO A 17 -23.86 2.02 -0.14
C PRO A 17 -22.37 2.06 -0.51
N PHE A 18 -22.07 1.85 -1.78
CA PHE A 18 -20.73 1.97 -2.34
C PHE A 18 -20.19 3.37 -2.05
N ASN A 19 -19.08 3.46 -1.31
CA ASN A 19 -18.46 4.74 -0.98
C ASN A 19 -17.06 4.82 -1.62
N PRO A 20 -16.91 5.50 -2.78
CA PRO A 20 -15.67 5.55 -3.53
C PRO A 20 -14.53 6.26 -2.80
N LEU A 21 -14.83 7.11 -1.82
CA LEU A 21 -13.82 7.85 -1.05
C LEU A 21 -12.83 6.93 -0.33
N TRP A 22 -13.30 5.79 0.17
CA TRP A 22 -12.44 4.82 0.86
C TRP A 22 -11.45 4.14 -0.09
N LEU A 23 -11.90 3.85 -1.31
CA LEU A 23 -11.05 3.28 -2.35
C LEU A 23 -10.01 4.32 -2.78
N LEU A 24 -10.44 5.56 -3.02
CA LEU A 24 -9.55 6.66 -3.38
C LEU A 24 -8.50 6.96 -2.30
N ALA A 25 -8.85 6.86 -1.02
CA ALA A 25 -7.90 7.05 0.08
C ALA A 25 -6.80 5.96 0.09
N GLY A 26 -7.18 4.68 -0.04
CA GLY A 26 -6.22 3.58 -0.12
C GLY A 26 -5.37 3.63 -1.38
N LEU A 27 -5.95 4.03 -2.52
CA LEU A 27 -5.25 4.17 -3.78
C LEU A 27 -4.28 5.36 -3.75
N GLY A 28 -4.71 6.49 -3.19
CA GLY A 28 -3.89 7.69 -3.05
C GLY A 28 -2.66 7.44 -2.17
N ALA A 29 -2.86 6.83 -1.00
CA ALA A 29 -1.75 6.50 -0.10
C ALA A 29 -0.72 5.55 -0.74
N SER A 30 -1.17 4.50 -1.42
CA SER A 30 -0.29 3.56 -2.11
C SER A 30 0.39 4.17 -3.34
N SER A 31 -0.29 5.07 -4.05
CA SER A 31 0.28 5.79 -5.20
C SER A 31 1.37 6.77 -4.77
N ILE A 32 1.20 7.49 -3.66
CA ILE A 32 2.22 8.39 -3.12
C ILE A 32 3.49 7.61 -2.78
N ALA A 33 3.38 6.42 -2.17
CA ALA A 33 4.53 5.57 -1.88
C ALA A 33 5.25 5.12 -3.17
N GLY A 34 4.50 4.70 -4.20
CA GLY A 34 5.05 4.30 -5.50
C GLY A 34 5.74 5.43 -6.25
N VAL A 35 5.03 6.53 -6.48
CA VAL A 35 5.56 7.71 -7.20
C VAL A 35 6.69 8.35 -6.41
N GLY A 36 6.55 8.45 -5.09
CA GLY A 36 7.60 8.93 -4.21
C GLY A 36 8.88 8.11 -4.37
N SER A 37 8.79 6.78 -4.35
CA SER A 37 9.97 5.92 -4.56
C SER A 37 10.64 6.15 -5.90
N LEU A 38 9.88 6.24 -7.00
CA LEU A 38 10.42 6.50 -8.34
C LEU A 38 11.12 7.86 -8.46
N LEU A 39 10.61 8.88 -7.77
CA LEU A 39 11.18 10.23 -7.79
C LEU A 39 12.39 10.36 -6.85
N LEU A 40 12.33 9.76 -5.66
CA LEU A 40 13.40 9.85 -4.66
C LEU A 40 14.60 8.95 -5.00
N ALA A 41 14.36 7.72 -5.48
CA ALA A 41 15.42 6.75 -5.78
C ALA A 41 16.58 7.32 -6.63
N PRO A 42 16.35 7.98 -7.79
CA PRO A 42 17.44 8.52 -8.60
C PRO A 42 18.20 9.66 -7.90
N HIS A 43 17.53 10.41 -7.02
CA HIS A 43 18.16 11.49 -6.27
C HIS A 43 19.11 10.93 -5.21
N PHE A 44 18.63 9.95 -4.44
CA PHE A 44 19.43 9.26 -3.43
C PHE A 44 20.58 8.45 -4.04
N ARG A 45 20.40 7.84 -5.22
CA ARG A 45 21.48 7.13 -5.92
C ARG A 45 22.68 8.02 -6.20
N ARG A 46 22.46 9.28 -6.60
CA ARG A 46 23.56 10.25 -6.83
C ARG A 46 24.26 10.62 -5.53
N VAL A 47 23.50 10.81 -4.46
CA VAL A 47 24.03 11.11 -3.13
C VAL A 47 24.90 9.95 -2.63
N PHE A 48 24.40 8.71 -2.67
CA PHE A 48 25.17 7.54 -2.22
C PHE A 48 26.39 7.24 -3.10
N ALA A 49 26.30 7.48 -4.41
CA ALA A 49 27.47 7.36 -5.29
C ALA A 49 28.61 8.30 -4.90
N SER A 50 28.31 9.49 -4.36
CA SER A 50 29.34 10.43 -3.89
C SER A 50 30.04 9.99 -2.60
N PHE A 51 29.38 9.16 -1.79
CA PHE A 51 29.94 8.64 -0.54
C PHE A 51 30.84 7.42 -0.76
N GLY A 52 30.82 6.79 -1.95
CA GLY A 52 31.69 5.66 -2.28
C GLY A 52 31.54 4.43 -1.38
N ALA A 53 30.47 4.37 -0.58
CA ALA A 53 30.26 3.36 0.44
C ALA A 53 29.36 2.23 -0.06
N ASP A 54 29.61 1.01 0.43
CA ASP A 54 28.75 -0.15 0.19
C ASP A 54 27.34 0.13 0.72
N LEU A 55 26.36 0.14 -0.18
CA LEU A 55 24.99 0.37 0.20
C LEU A 55 24.43 -0.86 0.94
N PRO A 56 23.59 -0.68 1.98
CA PRO A 56 22.84 -1.77 2.57
C PRO A 56 22.03 -2.49 1.50
N ALA A 57 21.94 -3.83 1.58
CA ALA A 57 21.22 -4.64 0.60
C ALA A 57 19.79 -4.13 0.35
N LEU A 58 19.09 -3.70 1.41
CA LEU A 58 17.74 -3.13 1.34
C LEU A 58 17.69 -1.87 0.46
N THR A 59 18.67 -0.98 0.58
CA THR A 59 18.79 0.24 -0.24
C THR A 59 19.15 -0.11 -1.67
N GLY A 60 20.06 -1.08 -1.89
CA GLY A 60 20.40 -1.61 -3.21
C GLY A 60 19.17 -2.12 -3.96
N TYR A 61 18.38 -2.99 -3.32
CA TYR A 61 17.13 -3.51 -3.91
C TYR A 61 16.14 -2.39 -4.25
N LEU A 62 16.01 -1.36 -3.42
CA LEU A 62 15.11 -0.25 -3.70
C LEU A 62 15.58 0.60 -4.90
N LEU A 63 16.90 0.76 -5.06
CA LEU A 63 17.49 1.52 -6.17
C LEU A 63 17.52 0.73 -7.49
N ASP A 64 17.63 -0.59 -7.41
CA ASP A 64 17.57 -1.48 -8.58
C ASP A 64 16.14 -1.73 -9.05
N TYR A 65 15.18 -1.76 -8.10
CA TYR A 65 13.76 -1.97 -8.37
C TYR A 65 12.88 -0.85 -7.81
N PRO A 66 13.09 0.43 -8.23
CA PRO A 66 12.31 1.57 -7.73
C PRO A 66 10.83 1.51 -8.16
N TRP A 67 10.51 0.64 -9.12
CA TRP A 67 9.16 0.37 -9.59
C TRP A 67 8.41 -0.65 -8.74
N ALA A 68 9.09 -1.42 -7.86
CA ALA A 68 8.44 -2.43 -7.03
C ALA A 68 7.32 -1.87 -6.13
N PRO A 69 7.48 -0.68 -5.50
CA PRO A 69 6.39 -0.07 -4.72
C PRO A 69 5.20 0.39 -5.58
N CYS A 70 5.38 0.60 -6.89
CA CYS A 70 4.26 0.89 -7.80
C CYS A 70 3.35 -0.32 -8.06
N LEU A 71 3.79 -1.53 -7.71
CA LEU A 71 2.90 -2.70 -7.76
C LEU A 71 1.86 -2.70 -6.65
N LEU A 72 2.08 -1.99 -5.54
CA LEU A 72 1.13 -1.91 -4.44
C LEU A 72 -0.26 -1.41 -4.85
N PRO A 73 -0.42 -0.24 -5.52
CA PRO A 73 -1.74 0.23 -5.94
C PRO A 73 -2.44 -0.75 -6.90
N LEU A 74 -1.68 -1.45 -7.76
CA LEU A 74 -2.21 -2.51 -8.62
C LEU A 74 -2.72 -3.72 -7.81
N LEU A 75 -1.98 -4.11 -6.76
CA LEU A 75 -2.39 -5.15 -5.82
C LEU A 75 -3.67 -4.76 -5.05
N VAL A 76 -3.77 -3.51 -4.61
CA VAL A 76 -4.98 -2.99 -3.95
C VAL A 76 -6.19 -3.09 -4.88
N LEU A 77 -6.05 -2.73 -6.15
CA LEU A 77 -7.09 -2.88 -7.17
C LEU A 77 -7.45 -4.35 -7.44
N ALA A 78 -6.46 -5.23 -7.52
CA ALA A 78 -6.67 -6.66 -7.74
C ALA A 78 -7.43 -7.30 -6.56
N ILE A 79 -7.05 -6.97 -5.33
CA ILE A 79 -7.73 -7.43 -4.11
C ILE A 79 -9.15 -6.87 -4.05
N TRP A 80 -9.34 -5.60 -4.41
CA TRP A 80 -10.68 -5.03 -4.52
C TRP A 80 -11.51 -5.75 -5.59
N ALA A 81 -10.94 -6.10 -6.74
CA ALA A 81 -11.66 -6.83 -7.79
C ALA A 81 -12.08 -8.24 -7.35
N ALA A 82 -11.21 -8.93 -6.59
CA ALA A 82 -11.43 -10.31 -6.13
C ALA A 82 -12.28 -10.43 -4.85
N ALA A 83 -12.41 -9.37 -4.06
CA ALA A 83 -13.07 -9.45 -2.76
C ALA A 83 -14.62 -9.48 -2.84
N PRO A 84 -15.29 -10.21 -1.92
CA PRO A 84 -16.75 -10.36 -1.91
C PRO A 84 -17.46 -9.02 -1.63
N ARG A 85 -18.49 -8.72 -2.45
CA ARG A 85 -19.29 -7.47 -2.44
C ARG A 85 -19.67 -6.91 -1.07
N PRO A 86 -20.09 -7.68 -0.04
CA PRO A 86 -20.61 -7.08 1.20
C PRO A 86 -19.57 -6.34 2.06
N ARG A 87 -18.26 -6.56 1.86
CA ARG A 87 -17.20 -5.89 2.66
C ARG A 87 -15.99 -5.41 1.86
N ARG A 88 -16.01 -5.59 0.55
CA ARG A 88 -14.92 -5.33 -0.39
C ARG A 88 -14.25 -3.96 -0.20
N ASP A 89 -15.02 -2.89 -0.02
CA ASP A 89 -14.46 -1.53 0.08
C ASP A 89 -13.70 -1.30 1.40
N ARG A 90 -14.19 -1.85 2.51
CA ARG A 90 -13.50 -1.74 3.81
C ARG A 90 -12.20 -2.54 3.83
N TRP A 91 -12.20 -3.73 3.24
CA TRP A 91 -11.00 -4.56 3.13
C TRP A 91 -9.97 -3.96 2.19
N ALA A 92 -10.40 -3.47 1.02
CA ALA A 92 -9.51 -2.80 0.08
C ALA A 92 -8.91 -1.52 0.66
N CYS A 93 -9.70 -0.73 1.40
CA CYS A 93 -9.17 0.45 2.07
C CYS A 93 -8.20 0.09 3.19
N ALA A 94 -8.58 -0.84 4.08
CA ALA A 94 -7.70 -1.25 5.18
C ALA A 94 -6.38 -1.78 4.61
N PHE A 95 -6.44 -2.70 3.65
CA PHE A 95 -5.26 -3.22 3.00
C PHE A 95 -4.45 -2.14 2.29
N GLY A 96 -5.08 -1.26 1.51
CA GLY A 96 -4.39 -0.17 0.80
C GLY A 96 -3.72 0.83 1.74
N VAL A 97 -4.34 1.16 2.86
CA VAL A 97 -3.75 2.05 3.88
C VAL A 97 -2.60 1.36 4.60
N PHE A 98 -2.79 0.14 5.11
CA PHE A 98 -1.74 -0.57 5.84
C PHE A 98 -0.56 -0.94 4.94
N ALA A 99 -0.82 -1.45 3.74
CA ALA A 99 0.21 -1.79 2.78
C ALA A 99 0.91 -0.51 2.28
N GLY A 100 0.16 0.55 1.94
CA GLY A 100 0.72 1.83 1.54
C GLY A 100 1.61 2.46 2.61
N MET A 101 1.15 2.45 3.87
CA MET A 101 1.91 2.97 5.00
C MET A 101 3.14 2.11 5.29
N GLY A 102 3.04 0.79 5.22
CA GLY A 102 4.17 -0.13 5.35
C GLY A 102 5.21 0.04 4.25
N ALA A 103 4.78 0.19 3.00
CA ALA A 103 5.65 0.46 1.87
C ALA A 103 6.35 1.82 1.99
N ALA A 104 5.62 2.87 2.38
CA ALA A 104 6.19 4.19 2.64
C ALA A 104 7.24 4.14 3.76
N ALA A 105 6.93 3.47 4.88
CA ALA A 105 7.87 3.28 5.97
C ALA A 105 9.12 2.52 5.52
N LEU A 106 8.96 1.45 4.73
CA LEU A 106 10.08 0.70 4.16
C LEU A 106 10.96 1.56 3.25
N VAL A 107 10.35 2.40 2.40
CA VAL A 107 11.10 3.35 1.55
C VAL A 107 11.89 4.32 2.41
N VAL A 108 11.27 4.91 3.44
CA VAL A 108 11.96 5.84 4.35
C VAL A 108 13.11 5.13 5.06
N VAL A 109 12.87 3.95 5.63
CA VAL A 109 13.90 3.16 6.31
C VAL A 109 15.04 2.82 5.35
N ALA A 110 14.74 2.34 4.14
CA ALA A 110 15.76 1.98 3.16
C ALA A 110 16.61 3.17 2.69
N LEU A 111 16.02 4.36 2.59
CA LEU A 111 16.74 5.57 2.22
C LEU A 111 17.55 6.16 3.38
N TYR A 112 17.07 6.05 4.62
CA TYR A 112 17.76 6.63 5.78
C TYR A 112 18.75 5.68 6.47
N LEU A 113 18.60 4.36 6.34
CA LEU A 113 19.54 3.37 6.88
C LEU A 113 21.01 3.67 6.54
N PRO A 114 21.38 3.88 5.26
CA PRO A 114 22.77 4.16 4.88
C PRO A 114 23.30 5.46 5.49
N ILE A 115 22.44 6.47 5.69
CA ILE A 115 22.85 7.75 6.31
C ILE A 115 23.26 7.51 7.77
N PHE A 116 22.47 6.74 8.53
CA PHE A 116 22.83 6.39 9.91
C PHE A 116 24.07 5.49 9.98
N GLY A 117 24.23 4.57 9.03
CA GLY A 117 25.44 3.74 8.92
C GLY A 117 26.69 4.57 8.68
N LEU A 118 26.64 5.52 7.75
CA LEU A 118 27.73 6.45 7.47
C LEU A 118 28.04 7.33 8.68
N ALA A 119 26.99 7.88 9.33
CA ALA A 119 27.14 8.72 10.52
C ALA A 119 27.79 8.00 11.71
N ALA A 120 27.68 6.68 11.81
CA ALA A 120 28.31 5.89 12.87
C ALA A 120 29.81 5.65 12.65
N THR A 121 30.33 5.90 11.44
CA THR A 121 31.73 5.68 11.07
C THR A 121 32.60 6.94 11.14
N ILE A 122 31.98 8.10 11.36
CA ILE A 122 32.63 9.42 11.53
C ILE A 122 32.77 9.73 13.03
#